data_AF-A0A352A1T2-F1
#
_entry.id   AF-A0A352A1T2-F1
#
_cell.length_a   1.000
_cell.length_b   1.000
_cell.length_c   1.000
_cell.angle_alpha   90.00
_cell.angle_beta   90.00
_cell.angle_gamma   90.00
#
_symmetry.space_group_name_H-M   'P 1'
#
loop_
_entity.id
_entity.type
_entity.pdbx_description
1 polymer ?
#
loop_
_entity_poly.entity_id
_entity_poly.type
_entity_poly.pdbx_seq_one_letter_code
_entity_poly.pdbx_strand_id
1 'polypeptide(L)'
;MKKYFTLNNIMQVGLLVFTTAGFLLMSMKLPQYGLIFSLIAQIFWVYASYKAWKEAGQIGIFINTLILIGVFGYGVLNYWVL
;
A
#
# COMPACT_ATOMS: atom_id res chain seq x y z
N MET A 1 22.91 12.92 11.09
CA MET A 1 22.34 12.37 9.83
C MET A 1 21.52 11.08 9.99
N LYS A 2 21.71 10.24 11.03
CA LYS A 2 20.95 8.97 11.20
C LYS A 2 19.47 9.09 11.64
N LYS A 3 18.98 10.28 12.01
CA LYS A 3 17.62 10.47 12.56
C LYS A 3 16.50 10.36 11.51
N TYR A 4 16.80 10.66 10.24
CA TYR A 4 15.78 10.70 9.17
C TYR A 4 15.68 9.41 8.36
N PHE A 5 16.76 8.62 8.26
CA PHE A 5 16.79 7.34 7.54
C PHE A 5 16.47 6.15 8.45
N THR A 6 15.39 6.24 9.22
CA THR A 6 14.88 5.09 9.95
C THR A 6 13.98 4.25 9.04
N LEU A 7 13.92 2.94 9.28
CA LEU A 7 12.99 2.06 8.59
C LEU A 7 11.56 2.60 8.65
N ASN A 8 11.14 3.07 9.83
CA ASN A 8 9.82 3.66 10.01
C ASN A 8 9.59 4.86 9.07
N ASN A 9 10.55 5.78 8.97
CA ASN A 9 10.39 6.93 8.08
C ASN A 9 10.32 6.53 6.61
N ILE A 10 11.17 5.58 6.17
CA ILE A 10 11.15 5.06 4.79
C ILE A 10 9.79 4.43 4.50
N MET A 11 9.27 3.63 5.43
CA MET A 11 7.98 2.98 5.27
C MET A 11 6.83 3.98 5.21
N GLN A 12 6.84 5.03 6.04
CA GLN A 12 5.78 6.04 6.06
C GLN A 12 5.83 6.96 4.84
N VAL A 13 7.01 7.35 4.37
CA VAL A 13 7.16 8.14 3.13
C VAL A 13 6.72 7.31 1.93
N GLY A 14 7.15 6.05 1.85
CA GLY A 14 6.70 5.14 0.79
C GLY A 14 5.18 4.95 0.82
N LEU A 15 4.61 4.74 2.00
CA LEU A 15 3.16 4.62 2.19
C LEU A 15 2.41 5.82 1.59
N LEU A 16 2.83 7.04 1.95
CA LEU A 16 2.24 8.27 1.45
C LEU A 16 2.37 8.37 -0.07
N VAL A 17 3.59 8.24 -0.59
CA VAL A 17 3.88 8.42 -2.03
C VAL A 17 3.09 7.43 -2.88
N PHE A 18 3.14 6.13 -2.56
CA PHE A 18 2.50 5.10 -3.37
C PHE A 18 0.97 5.09 -3.23
N THR A 19 0.44 5.38 -2.03
CA THR A 19 -1.02 5.48 -1.84
C THR A 19 -1.59 6.68 -2.61
N THR A 20 -0.97 7.86 -2.49
CA THR A 20 -1.42 9.06 -3.21
C THR A 20 -1.28 8.91 -4.71
N ALA A 21 -0.15 8.36 -5.20
CA ALA A 21 0.04 8.09 -6.63
C ALA A 21 -0.97 7.07 -7.16
N GLY A 22 -1.26 6.00 -6.40
CA GLY A 22 -2.31 5.04 -6.74
C GLY A 22 -3.67 5.72 -6.95
N PHE A 23 -4.11 6.54 -5.99
CA PHE A 23 -5.37 7.28 -6.11
C PHE A 23 -5.38 8.30 -7.25
N LEU A 24 -4.28 9.04 -7.47
CA LEU A 24 -4.16 10.00 -8.56
C LEU A 24 -4.28 9.31 -9.92
N LEU A 25 -3.56 8.20 -10.12
CA LEU A 25 -3.61 7.48 -11.40
C LEU A 25 -5.01 6.89 -11.65
N MET A 26 -5.67 6.36 -10.61
CA MET A 26 -7.06 5.89 -10.73
C MET A 26 -8.01 7.05 -11.10
N SER A 27 -7.89 8.22 -10.48
CA SER A 27 -8.76 9.37 -10.77
C SER A 27 -8.51 10.00 -12.14
N MET A 28 -7.26 9.90 -12.64
CA MET A 28 -6.87 10.31 -14.00
C MET A 28 -7.32 9.33 -15.10
N LYS A 29 -8.13 8.31 -14.77
CA LYS A 29 -8.54 7.25 -15.70
C LYS A 29 -7.36 6.46 -16.28
N LEU A 30 -6.31 6.26 -15.47
CA LEU A 30 -5.16 5.41 -15.77
C LEU A 30 -5.12 4.19 -14.83
N PRO A 31 -6.18 3.36 -14.82
CA PRO A 31 -6.35 2.29 -13.84
C PRO A 31 -5.23 1.25 -13.86
N GLN A 32 -4.62 0.97 -15.01
CA GLN A 32 -3.51 0.02 -15.13
C GLN A 32 -2.31 0.38 -14.27
N TYR A 33 -1.99 1.67 -14.22
CA TYR A 33 -0.87 2.17 -13.42
C TYR A 33 -1.33 2.41 -11.98
N GLY A 34 -2.57 2.87 -11.77
CA GLY A 34 -3.14 3.05 -10.44
C GLY A 34 -3.20 1.75 -9.63
N LEU A 35 -3.56 0.64 -10.26
CA LEU A 35 -3.59 -0.69 -9.64
C LEU A 35 -2.19 -1.17 -9.26
N ILE A 36 -1.20 -0.99 -10.13
CA ILE A 36 0.21 -1.34 -9.84
C ILE A 36 0.71 -0.54 -8.63
N PHE A 37 0.51 0.79 -8.63
CA PHE A 37 0.96 1.64 -7.52
C PHE A 37 0.22 1.31 -6.22
N SER A 38 -1.08 0.99 -6.29
CA SER A 38 -1.87 0.58 -5.13
C SER A 38 -1.44 -0.78 -4.57
N LEU A 39 -1.01 -1.71 -5.44
CA LEU A 39 -0.44 -2.99 -5.03
C LEU A 39 0.94 -2.80 -4.37
N ILE A 40 1.82 -1.97 -4.95
CA ILE A 40 3.11 -1.62 -4.34
C ILE A 40 2.89 -0.94 -2.98
N ALA A 41 1.88 -0.06 -2.87
CA ALA A 41 1.51 0.58 -1.61
C ALA A 41 1.23 -0.44 -0.49
N GLN A 42 0.75 -1.65 -0.83
CA GLN A 42 0.47 -2.68 0.17
C GLN A 42 1.72 -3.17 0.91
N ILE A 43 2.92 -3.09 0.32
CA ILE A 43 4.17 -3.42 1.01
C ILE A 43 4.35 -2.53 2.25
N PHE A 44 4.07 -1.22 2.10
CA PHE A 44 4.16 -0.25 3.18
C PHE A 44 2.99 -0.38 4.15
N TRP A 45 1.79 -0.65 3.64
CA TRP A 45 0.63 -0.91 4.50
C TRP A 45 0.84 -2.13 5.38
N VAL A 46 1.47 -3.20 4.91
CA VAL A 46 1.75 -4.40 5.73
C VAL A 46 2.63 -4.04 6.92
N TYR A 47 3.67 -3.25 6.72
CA TYR A 47 4.51 -2.75 7.81
C TYR A 47 3.69 -1.89 8.80
N ALA A 48 2.96 -0.90 8.28
CA ALA A 48 2.22 0.05 9.10
C ALA A 48 1.09 -0.62 9.90
N SER A 49 0.34 -1.51 9.27
CA SER A 49 -0.78 -2.20 9.89
C SER A 49 -0.34 -3.30 10.86
N TYR A 50 0.79 -3.98 10.58
CA TYR A 50 1.40 -4.88 11.57
C TYR A 50 1.83 -4.12 12.83
N LYS A 51 2.50 -2.98 12.65
CA LYS A 51 2.90 -2.13 13.78
C LYS A 51 1.69 -1.63 14.57
N ALA A 52 0.63 -1.16 13.88
CA ALA A 52 -0.62 -0.75 14.51
C ALA A 52 -1.30 -1.89 15.29
N TRP A 53 -1.23 -3.13 14.78
CA TRP A 53 -1.69 -4.29 15.54
C TRP A 53 -0.87 -4.51 16.81
N LYS A 54 0.47 -4.46 16.73
CA LYS A 54 1.33 -4.73 17.89
C LYS A 54 1.32 -3.62 18.94
N GLU A 55 1.23 -2.37 18.53
CA GLU A 55 1.31 -1.21 19.44
C GLU A 55 -0.04 -0.71 19.92
N ALA A 56 -1.10 -0.85 19.11
CA ALA A 56 -2.42 -0.30 19.39
C ALA A 56 -3.56 -1.33 19.33
N GLY A 57 -3.26 -2.62 19.15
CA GLY A 57 -4.26 -3.69 19.10
C GLY A 57 -5.14 -3.70 17.84
N GLN A 58 -4.82 -2.91 16.82
CA GLN A 58 -5.65 -2.72 15.62
C GLN A 58 -5.47 -3.84 14.57
N ILE A 59 -5.81 -5.08 14.95
CA ILE A 59 -5.69 -6.25 14.06
C ILE A 59 -6.54 -6.14 12.78
N GLY A 60 -7.68 -5.45 12.86
CA GLY A 60 -8.59 -5.29 11.72
C GLY A 60 -7.93 -4.60 10.52
N ILE A 61 -7.07 -3.61 10.77
CA ILE A 61 -6.33 -2.92 9.69
C ILE A 61 -5.36 -3.89 9.03
N PHE A 62 -4.69 -4.75 9.80
CA PHE A 62 -3.75 -5.74 9.26
C PHE A 62 -4.46 -6.76 8.37
N ILE A 63 -5.59 -7.31 8.83
CA ILE A 63 -6.42 -8.24 8.03
C ILE A 63 -6.92 -7.55 6.75
N ASN A 64 -7.40 -6.31 6.86
CA ASN A 64 -7.86 -5.54 5.70
C ASN A 64 -6.73 -5.32 4.68
N THR A 65 -5.50 -5.04 5.12
CA THR A 65 -4.34 -4.94 4.24
C THR A 65 -4.11 -6.24 3.46
N LEU A 66 -4.19 -7.41 4.11
CA LEU A 66 -4.01 -8.70 3.44
C LEU A 66 -5.10 -8.95 2.37
N ILE A 67 -6.34 -8.56 2.64
CA ILE A 67 -7.44 -8.64 1.68
C ILE A 67 -7.18 -7.70 0.49
N LEU A 68 -6.75 -6.46 0.75
CA LEU A 68 -6.44 -5.49 -0.30
C LEU A 68 -5.29 -5.93 -1.21
N ILE A 69 -4.30 -6.67 -0.70
CA ILE A 69 -3.28 -7.31 -1.54
C ILE A 69 -3.94 -8.24 -2.57
N GLY A 70 -4.90 -9.06 -2.13
CA GLY A 70 -5.66 -9.93 -3.02
C GLY A 70 -6.45 -9.15 -4.06
N VAL A 71 -7.16 -8.10 -3.64
CA VAL A 71 -7.97 -7.25 -4.53
C VAL A 71 -7.11 -6.54 -5.58
N PHE A 72 -6.03 -5.85 -5.17
CA PHE A 72 -5.15 -5.17 -6.11
C PHE A 72 -4.37 -6.15 -6.98
N GLY A 73 -3.95 -7.29 -6.43
CA GLY A 73 -3.30 -8.37 -7.19
C GLY A 73 -4.20 -8.91 -8.29
N TYR A 74 -5.46 -9.21 -7.96
CA TYR A 74 -6.46 -9.63 -8.93
C TYR A 74 -6.74 -8.53 -9.97
N GLY A 75 -6.87 -7.27 -9.54
CA GLY A 75 -7.06 -6.14 -10.45
C GLY A 75 -5.90 -5.98 -11.44
N VAL A 76 -4.65 -6.12 -10.99
CA VAL A 76 -3.48 -6.10 -11.88
C VAL A 76 -3.52 -7.26 -12.88
N LEU A 77 -3.80 -8.49 -12.43
CA LEU A 77 -3.93 -9.64 -13.34
C LEU A 77 -5.04 -9.42 -14.37
N ASN A 78 -6.19 -8.90 -13.93
CA ASN A 78 -7.33 -8.67 -14.80
C ASN A 78 -7.09 -7.58 -15.85
N TYR A 79 -6.24 -6.59 -15.57
CA TYR A 79 -5.96 -5.53 -16.53
C TYR A 79 -4.86 -5.91 -17.53
N TRP A 80 -3.87 -6.69 -17.09
CA TRP A 80 -2.64 -6.92 -17.86
C TRP A 80 -2.54 -8.32 -18.49
N VAL A 81 -3.32 -9.29 -18.02
CA VAL A 81 -3.21 -10.70 -18.46
C VAL A 81 -4.51 -11.24 -19.06
N LEU A 82 -5.66 -10.88 -18.48
CA LEU A 82 -6.99 -11.31 -18.92
C LEU A 82 -7.63 -10.27 -19.85
#